data_AF-A0A954G0U3-F1
#
_entry.id   AF-A0A954G0U3-F1
#
_cell.length_a   1.000
_cell.length_b   1.000
_cell.length_c   1.000
_cell.angle_alpha   90.00
_cell.angle_beta   90.00
_cell.angle_gamma   90.00
#
_symmetry.space_group_name_H-M   'P 1'
#
loop_
_entity.id
_entity.type
_entity.pdbx_description
1 polymer ?
#
loop_
_entity_poly.entity_id
_entity_poly.type
_entity_poly.pdbx_seq_one_letter_code
_entity_poly.pdbx_strand_id
1 'polypeptide(L)'
;MSVFVSTKRGLLVALLVLLAGSQFGCVHRRMTIRSVPTGALVKVDGEEIGYTPVSVDFTYYGTREITLTKDGYETQAVMQKVKTPWYQTFPLDAVSDNLLPFEVTNRHEFTYQLQPKVVVPTDELLNRGNLLRSETQIGQ
;
A
#
# COMPACT_ATOMS: atom_id res chain seq x y z
N MET A 1 14.19 58.07 24.83
CA MET A 1 13.69 56.91 25.61
C MET A 1 12.74 56.10 24.73
N SER A 2 13.25 55.27 23.82
CA SER A 2 12.40 54.50 22.88
C SER A 2 13.05 53.28 22.22
N VAL A 3 14.33 52.96 22.50
CA VAL A 3 15.03 51.85 21.84
C VAL A 3 14.72 50.48 22.48
N PHE A 4 14.22 50.44 23.72
CA PHE A 4 13.98 49.19 24.47
C PHE A 4 12.68 48.43 24.12
N VAL A 5 11.76 49.02 23.35
CA VAL A 5 10.47 48.38 23.00
C VAL A 5 10.59 47.46 21.78
N SER A 6 11.55 47.73 20.88
CA SER A 6 11.74 46.99 19.63
C SER A 6 12.30 45.58 19.85
N THR A 7 13.30 45.44 20.74
CA THR A 7 13.99 44.17 21.01
C THR A 7 13.09 43.12 21.64
N LYS A 8 12.21 43.51 22.58
CA LYS A 8 11.27 42.59 23.25
C LYS A 8 10.18 42.07 22.30
N ARG A 9 9.72 42.91 21.37
CA ARG A 9 8.75 42.53 20.33
C ARG A 9 9.37 41.60 19.29
N GLY A 10 10.61 41.87 18.86
CA GLY A 10 11.34 40.98 17.94
C GLY A 10 11.62 39.60 18.54
N LEU A 11 11.97 39.54 19.83
CA LEU A 11 12.21 38.29 20.54
C LEU A 11 10.92 37.45 20.68
N LEU A 12 9.79 38.08 21.02
CA LEU A 12 8.49 37.41 21.13
C LEU A 12 8.01 36.85 19.78
N VAL A 13 8.20 37.61 18.69
CA VAL A 13 7.87 37.13 17.34
C VAL A 13 8.75 35.97 16.93
N ALA A 14 10.06 36.02 17.21
CA ALA A 14 10.98 34.92 16.91
C ALA A 14 10.64 33.65 17.72
N LEU A 15 10.28 33.79 18.99
CA LEU A 15 9.87 32.66 19.85
C LEU A 15 8.54 32.03 19.38
N LEU A 16 7.58 32.85 18.95
CA LEU A 16 6.31 32.38 18.37
C LEU A 16 6.51 31.66 17.04
N VAL A 17 7.43 32.12 16.19
CA VAL A 17 7.78 31.43 14.92
C VAL A 17 8.49 30.10 15.19
N LEU A 18 9.39 30.04 16.18
CA LEU A 18 10.05 28.80 16.61
C LEU A 18 9.08 27.78 17.23
N LEU A 19 8.12 28.25 18.05
CA LEU A 19 7.07 27.41 18.62
C LEU A 19 6.02 26.95 17.60
N ALA A 20 5.77 27.74 16.56
CA ALA A 20 4.89 27.35 15.45
C ALA A 20 5.57 26.34 14.49
N GLY A 21 6.90 26.37 14.37
CA GLY A 21 7.66 25.45 13.53
C GLY A 21 7.85 24.03 14.08
N SER A 22 7.46 23.75 15.32
CA SER A 22 7.64 22.43 15.96
C SER A 22 6.44 21.49 15.84
N GLN A 23 5.35 21.93 15.19
CA GLN A 23 4.17 21.10 14.93
C GLN A 23 4.26 20.46 13.55
N PHE A 24 5.21 19.55 13.34
CA PHE A 24 5.14 18.66 12.19
C PHE A 24 4.11 17.56 12.54
N GLY A 25 2.91 17.67 11.99
CA GLY A 25 1.90 16.62 12.13
C GLY A 25 2.42 15.32 11.51
N CYS A 26 2.57 14.28 12.34
CA CYS A 26 2.95 12.96 11.86
C CYS A 26 1.71 12.27 11.31
N VAL A 27 1.67 12.03 10.00
CA VAL A 27 0.53 11.35 9.37
C VAL A 27 0.79 9.86 9.37
N HIS A 28 -0.04 9.13 10.11
CA HIS A 28 0.03 7.69 10.18
C HIS A 28 -1.01 7.06 9.26
N ARG A 29 -0.58 6.37 8.21
CA ARG A 29 -1.48 5.64 7.28
C ARG A 29 -1.16 4.16 7.33
N ARG A 30 -2.20 3.33 7.44
CA ARG A 30 -2.08 1.88 7.60
C ARG A 30 -2.99 1.14 6.63
N MET A 31 -2.45 0.11 6.00
CA MET A 31 -3.19 -0.80 5.12
C MET A 31 -3.14 -2.20 5.71
N THR A 32 -4.30 -2.85 5.84
CA THR A 32 -4.42 -4.24 6.33
C THR A 32 -4.79 -5.15 5.18
N ILE A 33 -4.01 -6.20 4.97
CA ILE A 33 -4.17 -7.17 3.90
C ILE A 33 -4.62 -8.49 4.52
N ARG A 34 -5.74 -9.02 4.01
CA ARG A 34 -6.32 -10.31 4.39
C ARG A 34 -6.45 -11.21 3.18
N SER A 35 -6.38 -12.52 3.42
CA SER A 35 -6.69 -13.52 2.41
C SER A 35 -7.63 -14.57 2.96
N VAL A 36 -8.40 -15.16 2.04
CA VAL A 36 -9.20 -16.36 2.27
C VAL A 36 -8.67 -17.45 1.34
N PRO A 37 -8.06 -18.52 1.87
CA PRO A 37 -7.76 -18.77 3.29
C PRO A 37 -6.61 -17.91 3.86
N THR A 38 -6.53 -17.79 5.19
CA THR A 38 -5.49 -17.02 5.90
C THR A 38 -4.11 -17.70 5.85
N GLY A 39 -3.05 -16.98 6.20
CA GLY A 39 -1.68 -17.49 6.21
C GLY A 39 -1.00 -17.48 4.84
N ALA A 40 -1.45 -16.61 3.93
CA ALA A 40 -0.76 -16.37 2.66
C ALA A 40 0.40 -15.39 2.90
N LEU A 41 1.56 -15.65 2.30
CA LEU A 41 2.68 -14.70 2.28
C LEU A 41 2.30 -13.50 1.42
N VAL A 42 2.50 -12.30 1.95
CA VAL A 42 2.19 -11.02 1.32
C VAL A 42 3.47 -10.31 0.96
N LYS A 43 3.55 -9.89 -0.30
CA LYS A 43 4.54 -8.92 -0.78
C LYS A 43 3.85 -7.66 -1.25
N VAL A 44 4.40 -6.51 -0.90
CA VAL A 44 3.92 -5.19 -1.37
C VAL A 44 5.05 -4.52 -2.11
N ASP A 45 4.81 -4.15 -3.37
CA ASP A 45 5.80 -3.53 -4.27
C ASP A 45 7.12 -4.35 -4.35
N GLY A 46 7.01 -5.68 -4.24
CA GLY A 46 8.14 -6.62 -4.25
C GLY A 46 8.77 -6.95 -2.88
N GLU A 47 8.45 -6.18 -1.83
CA GLU A 47 8.98 -6.38 -0.47
C GLU A 47 8.12 -7.35 0.33
N GLU A 48 8.75 -8.33 1.01
CA GLU A 48 8.04 -9.29 1.86
C GLU A 48 7.62 -8.64 3.19
N ILE A 49 6.31 -8.55 3.42
CA ILE A 49 5.77 -7.91 4.62
C ILE A 49 5.47 -8.94 5.72
N GLY A 50 4.99 -10.13 5.34
CA GLY A 50 4.64 -11.19 6.28
C GLY A 50 3.43 -12.01 5.82
N TYR A 51 2.75 -12.68 6.75
CA TYR A 51 1.63 -13.57 6.44
C TYR A 51 0.27 -12.96 6.80
N THR A 52 -0.76 -13.21 5.98
CA THR A 52 -2.11 -12.70 6.25
C THR A 52 -2.74 -13.30 7.52
N PRO A 53 -3.47 -12.49 8.32
CA PRO A 53 -3.67 -11.04 8.17
C PRO A 53 -2.43 -10.23 8.58
N VAL A 54 -2.02 -9.27 7.74
CA VAL A 54 -0.87 -8.39 8.01
C VAL A 54 -1.22 -6.93 7.78
N SER A 55 -0.65 -6.03 8.58
CA SER A 55 -0.81 -4.59 8.42
C SER A 55 0.53 -3.95 8.09
N VAL A 56 0.54 -3.04 7.12
CA VAL A 56 1.71 -2.29 6.67
C VAL A 56 1.39 -0.80 6.69
N ASP A 57 2.34 0.00 7.17
CA ASP A 57 2.22 1.46 7.16
C ASP A 57 2.72 2.00 5.81
N PHE A 58 2.08 3.05 5.27
CA PHE A 58 2.45 3.61 3.97
C PHE A 58 2.44 5.13 3.95
N THR A 59 3.35 5.73 3.20
CA THR A 59 3.48 7.19 3.13
C THR A 59 2.62 7.79 2.02
N TYR A 60 2.65 7.22 0.83
CA TYR A 60 2.03 7.80 -0.37
C TYR A 60 0.82 7.00 -0.85
N TYR A 61 -0.24 7.70 -1.26
CA TYR A 61 -1.35 7.10 -1.99
C TYR A 61 -0.95 6.81 -3.42
N GLY A 62 -1.60 5.81 -4.02
CA GLY A 62 -1.30 5.38 -5.38
C GLY A 62 -1.75 3.95 -5.63
N THR A 63 -1.31 3.41 -6.75
CA THR A 63 -1.45 2.00 -7.07
C THR A 63 -0.22 1.26 -6.54
N ARG A 64 -0.45 0.17 -5.80
CA ARG A 64 0.61 -0.71 -5.30
C ARG A 64 0.40 -2.12 -5.81
N GLU A 65 1.49 -2.82 -6.07
CA GLU A 65 1.45 -4.22 -6.43
C GLU A 65 1.37 -5.05 -5.14
N ILE A 66 0.30 -5.81 -4.98
CA ILE A 66 0.11 -6.73 -3.85
C ILE A 66 0.15 -8.15 -4.40
N THR A 67 1.13 -8.91 -3.96
CA THR A 67 1.32 -10.30 -4.37
C THR A 67 1.08 -11.22 -3.17
N LEU A 68 0.11 -12.12 -3.32
CA LEU A 68 -0.22 -13.13 -2.32
C LEU A 68 0.19 -14.51 -2.82
N THR A 69 0.97 -15.22 -2.00
CA THR A 69 1.43 -16.58 -2.29
C THR A 69 1.04 -17.51 -1.16
N LYS A 70 0.43 -18.65 -1.48
CA LYS A 70 0.12 -19.69 -0.51
C LYS A 70 0.23 -21.07 -1.14
N ASP A 71 0.79 -22.03 -0.40
CA ASP A 71 0.92 -23.40 -0.86
C ASP A 71 -0.44 -24.03 -1.19
N GLY A 72 -0.52 -24.69 -2.36
CA GLY A 72 -1.76 -25.27 -2.87
C GLY A 72 -2.71 -24.26 -3.51
N TYR A 73 -2.35 -22.98 -3.56
CA TYR A 73 -3.11 -21.91 -4.21
C TYR A 73 -2.30 -21.27 -5.34
N GLU A 74 -3.01 -20.63 -6.26
CA GLU A 74 -2.41 -19.80 -7.30
C GLU A 74 -1.86 -18.51 -6.70
N THR A 75 -0.67 -18.11 -7.17
CA THR A 75 -0.10 -16.80 -6.83
C THR A 75 -0.98 -15.72 -7.43
N GLN A 76 -1.49 -14.83 -6.58
CA GLN A 76 -2.36 -13.74 -7.00
C GLN A 76 -1.62 -12.41 -6.89
N ALA A 77 -1.33 -11.77 -8.02
CA ALA A 77 -0.75 -10.43 -8.09
C ALA A 77 -1.83 -9.42 -8.51
N VAL A 78 -2.06 -8.39 -7.70
CA VAL A 78 -3.12 -7.39 -7.92
C VAL A 78 -2.54 -5.99 -7.82
N MET A 79 -2.87 -5.16 -8.81
CA MET A 79 -2.61 -3.72 -8.79
C MET A 79 -3.68 -3.01 -7.96
N GLN A 80 -3.46 -2.94 -6.65
CA GLN A 80 -4.39 -2.34 -5.70
C GLN A 80 -4.27 -0.82 -5.71
N LYS A 81 -5.31 -0.12 -6.18
CA LYS A 81 -5.40 1.33 -6.07
C LYS A 81 -5.87 1.73 -4.68
N VAL A 82 -5.04 2.45 -3.94
CA VAL A 82 -5.39 3.06 -2.65
C VAL A 82 -5.88 4.48 -2.93
N LYS A 83 -7.18 4.75 -2.73
CA LYS A 83 -7.80 6.03 -3.07
C LYS A 83 -7.35 7.12 -2.09
N THR A 84 -6.78 8.20 -2.63
CA THR A 84 -6.46 9.42 -1.89
C THR A 84 -7.75 10.13 -1.43
N PRO A 85 -7.87 10.50 -0.15
CA PRO A 85 -8.92 11.40 0.30
C PRO A 85 -8.78 12.77 -0.36
N TRP A 86 -9.90 13.49 -0.55
CA TRP A 86 -9.90 14.78 -1.23
C TRP A 86 -8.97 15.83 -0.57
N TYR A 87 -8.84 15.77 0.75
CA TYR A 87 -8.01 16.68 1.54
C TYR A 87 -6.49 16.41 1.44
N GLN A 88 -6.08 15.28 0.85
CA GLN A 88 -4.68 14.88 0.68
C GLN A 88 -4.17 15.02 -0.77
N THR A 89 -4.81 15.91 -1.54
CA THR A 89 -4.32 16.26 -2.88
C THR A 89 -3.30 17.39 -2.77
N PHE A 90 -2.12 17.22 -3.37
CA PHE A 90 -1.11 18.28 -3.44
C PHE A 90 -1.69 19.56 -4.07
N PRO A 91 -1.44 20.77 -3.53
CA PRO A 91 -0.58 21.13 -2.38
C PRO A 91 -1.32 21.24 -1.02
N LEU A 92 -2.59 20.86 -0.98
CA LEU A 92 -3.41 20.91 0.25
C LEU A 92 -2.98 19.86 1.27
N ASP A 93 -2.29 18.80 0.82
CA ASP A 93 -1.68 17.77 1.67
C ASP A 93 -0.66 18.36 2.66
N ALA A 94 0.25 19.23 2.21
CA ALA A 94 1.27 19.84 3.06
C ALA A 94 0.67 20.74 4.15
N VAL A 95 -0.47 21.39 3.87
CA VAL A 95 -1.19 22.23 4.84
C VAL A 95 -2.03 21.37 5.78
N SER A 96 -2.76 20.38 5.26
CA SER A 96 -3.62 19.53 6.09
C SER A 96 -2.84 18.56 6.97
N ASP A 97 -1.68 18.09 6.52
CA ASP A 97 -0.83 17.18 7.26
C ASP A 97 0.08 17.92 8.27
N ASN A 98 0.50 19.17 8.02
CA ASN A 98 1.41 19.92 8.92
C ASN A 98 0.77 21.05 9.74
N LEU A 99 -0.31 21.70 9.29
CA LEU A 99 -0.89 22.87 9.98
C LEU A 99 -2.11 22.52 10.83
N LEU A 100 -2.55 21.27 10.81
CA LEU A 100 -3.71 20.82 11.57
C LEU A 100 -3.26 20.02 12.80
N PRO A 101 -3.65 20.43 14.03
CA PRO A 101 -3.21 19.81 15.27
C PRO A 101 -3.92 18.47 15.57
N PHE A 102 -4.45 17.79 14.55
CA PHE A 102 -5.20 16.54 14.70
C PHE A 102 -4.55 15.39 13.93
N GLU A 103 -4.46 14.22 14.58
CA GLU A 103 -3.92 13.00 13.95
C GLU A 103 -4.92 12.44 12.94
N VAL A 104 -4.60 12.54 11.64
CA VAL A 104 -5.38 11.87 10.58
C VAL A 104 -4.90 10.44 10.44
N THR A 105 -5.56 9.52 11.16
CA THR A 105 -5.33 8.08 10.98
C THR A 105 -6.17 7.56 9.81
N ASN A 106 -5.53 7.19 8.68
CA ASN A 106 -6.24 6.53 7.58
C ASN A 106 -5.98 5.01 7.59
N ARG A 107 -7.05 4.21 7.68
CA ARG A 107 -6.98 2.74 7.68
C ARG A 107 -7.74 2.19 6.48
N HIS A 108 -7.03 1.43 5.65
CA HIS A 108 -7.61 0.68 4.54
C HIS A 108 -7.53 -0.81 4.81
N GLU A 109 -8.55 -1.55 4.38
CA GLU A 109 -8.60 -3.00 4.52
C GLU A 109 -8.91 -3.62 3.16
N PHE A 110 -8.05 -4.56 2.75
CA PHE A 110 -8.17 -5.26 1.47
C PHE A 110 -8.23 -6.77 1.73
N THR A 111 -9.24 -7.43 1.16
CA THR A 111 -9.46 -8.87 1.32
C THR A 111 -9.41 -9.55 -0.05
N TYR A 112 -8.59 -10.59 -0.15
CA TYR A 112 -8.37 -11.35 -1.37
C TYR A 112 -8.85 -12.80 -1.22
N GLN A 113 -9.45 -13.34 -2.29
CA GLN A 113 -9.84 -14.75 -2.35
C GLN A 113 -8.86 -15.49 -3.24
N LEU A 114 -8.13 -16.44 -2.65
CA LEU A 114 -7.14 -17.23 -3.38
C LEU A 114 -7.81 -18.40 -4.09
N GLN A 115 -7.40 -18.65 -5.32
CA GLN A 115 -7.89 -19.78 -6.10
C GLN A 115 -6.98 -21.00 -5.87
N PRO A 116 -7.55 -22.20 -5.65
CA PRO A 116 -6.74 -23.42 -5.53
C PRO A 116 -5.95 -23.67 -6.82
N LYS A 117 -4.69 -24.10 -6.67
CA LYS A 117 -3.84 -24.44 -7.80
C LYS A 117 -4.30 -25.76 -8.41
N VAL A 118 -4.78 -25.73 -9.64
CA VAL A 118 -5.15 -26.96 -10.38
C VAL A 118 -3.86 -27.66 -10.84
N VAL A 119 -3.53 -28.79 -10.21
CA VAL A 119 -2.43 -29.64 -10.64
C VAL A 119 -2.92 -30.52 -11.78
N VAL A 120 -2.57 -30.19 -13.01
CA VAL A 120 -2.89 -31.05 -14.17
C VAL A 120 -1.94 -32.26 -14.13
N PRO A 121 -2.46 -33.50 -14.08
CA PRO A 121 -1.63 -34.69 -14.07
C PRO A 121 -0.83 -34.83 -15.38
N THR A 122 0.39 -35.37 -15.28
CA THR A 122 1.32 -35.49 -16.41
C THR A 122 0.73 -36.25 -17.60
N ASP A 123 -0.06 -37.30 -17.34
CA ASP A 123 -0.68 -38.11 -18.40
C ASP A 123 -1.66 -37.28 -19.25
N GLU A 124 -2.38 -36.34 -18.63
CA GLU A 124 -3.29 -35.45 -19.34
C GLU A 124 -2.51 -34.45 -20.21
N LEU A 125 -1.40 -33.91 -19.69
CA LEU A 125 -0.50 -33.03 -20.46
C LEU A 125 0.14 -33.79 -21.64
N LEU A 126 0.55 -35.03 -21.44
CA LEU A 126 1.09 -35.91 -22.49
C LEU A 126 0.05 -36.21 -23.57
N ASN A 127 -1.17 -36.56 -23.19
CA ASN A 127 -2.26 -36.81 -24.12
C ASN A 127 -2.62 -35.56 -24.93
N ARG A 128 -2.76 -34.40 -24.29
CA ARG A 128 -2.97 -33.11 -25.00
C ARG A 128 -1.83 -32.84 -25.99
N GLY A 129 -0.57 -33.07 -25.59
CA GLY A 129 0.58 -32.90 -26.47
C GLY A 129 0.60 -33.86 -27.66
N ASN A 130 0.20 -35.13 -27.47
CA ASN A 130 0.13 -36.11 -28.55
C ASN A 130 -1.02 -35.82 -29.52
N LEU A 131 -2.17 -35.35 -29.02
CA LEU A 131 -3.29 -34.93 -29.86
C LEU A 131 -2.88 -33.80 -30.83
N LEU A 132 -2.26 -32.74 -30.32
CA LEU A 132 -1.76 -31.62 -31.14
C LEU A 132 -0.75 -32.07 -32.23
N ARG A 133 0.05 -33.12 -31.95
CA ARG A 133 0.97 -33.71 -32.94
C ARG A 133 0.23 -34.51 -34.01
N SER A 134 -0.83 -35.23 -33.65
CA SER A 134 -1.63 -35.99 -34.62
C SER A 134 -2.44 -35.07 -35.54
N GLU A 135 -2.95 -33.95 -35.04
CA GLU A 135 -3.71 -32.97 -35.84
C GLU A 135 -2.87 -32.33 -36.96
N THR A 136 -1.59 -32.03 -36.67
CA THR A 136 -0.66 -31.49 -37.68
C THR A 136 -0.27 -32.50 -38.75
N GLN A 137 -0.33 -33.80 -38.46
CA GLN A 137 -0.07 -34.87 -39.43
C GLN A 137 -1.28 -35.19 -40.33
N ILE A 138 -2.50 -34.91 -39.86
CA ILE A 138 -3.75 -35.17 -40.61
C ILE A 138 -4.08 -34.00 -41.58
N GLY A 139 -3.52 -32.82 -41.34
CA GLY A 139 -3.75 -31.61 -42.15
C GLY A 139 -2.85 -31.43 -43.39
N GLN A 140 -2.08 -32.45 -43.80
CA GLN A 140 -1.29 -32.48 -45.03
C GLN A 140 -1.83 -33.54 -46.00
#